data_AF-A0A848XL08-F1
#
_entry.id   AF-A0A848XL08-F1
#
_cell.length_a   1.000
_cell.length_b   1.000
_cell.length_c   1.000
_cell.angle_alpha   90.00
_cell.angle_beta   90.00
_cell.angle_gamma   90.00
#
_symmetry.space_group_name_H-M   'P 1'
#
loop_
_entity.id
_entity.type
_entity.pdbx_description
1 polymer ?
#
loop_
_entity_poly.entity_id
_entity_poly.type
_entity_poly.pdbx_seq_one_letter_code
_entity_poly.pdbx_strand_id
1 'polypeptide(L)'
;MAGRSHQTVPTARTGLMDLLVLLVGAAASVTATPTSAQVTVRFGVETPMRDGTVLVSDMWMPEGDGPFPTILVRIPYERTLQVVPANLPPVMGHYFAEHGYVWIAQDTRGRGDSGGTFTFFQ
;
A
#
# COMPACT_ATOMS: atom_id res chain seq x y z
N MET A 1 1.72 -27.89 70.31
CA MET A 1 0.30 -28.31 70.34
C MET A 1 -0.49 -27.21 71.03
N ALA A 2 -1.74 -26.98 70.58
CA ALA A 2 -2.66 -25.86 70.87
C ALA A 2 -2.37 -24.60 70.03
N GLY A 3 -3.31 -23.97 69.34
CA GLY A 3 -4.74 -24.21 69.17
C GLY A 3 -5.29 -23.10 68.25
N ARG A 4 -6.05 -23.49 67.24
CA ARG A 4 -6.68 -22.61 66.25
C ARG A 4 -7.85 -21.86 66.90
N SER A 5 -7.99 -20.55 66.69
CA SER A 5 -9.32 -19.92 66.77
C SER A 5 -9.38 -18.61 65.98
N HIS A 6 -10.28 -18.62 64.99
CA HIS A 6 -10.83 -17.48 64.28
C HIS A 6 -11.35 -16.40 65.24
N GLN A 7 -11.10 -15.13 64.92
CA GLN A 7 -11.90 -13.97 65.36
C GLN A 7 -11.97 -12.99 64.17
N THR A 8 -13.05 -13.03 63.38
CA THR A 8 -14.24 -12.14 63.42
C THR A 8 -13.95 -10.69 63.04
N VAL A 9 -14.40 -10.32 61.83
CA VAL A 9 -14.56 -8.95 61.32
C VAL A 9 -15.76 -8.29 62.01
N PRO A 10 -15.63 -7.03 62.48
CA PRO A 10 -16.50 -5.93 62.02
C PRO A 10 -15.75 -4.57 62.02
N THR A 11 -16.19 -3.44 61.48
CA THR A 11 -17.26 -3.01 60.57
C THR A 11 -17.06 -1.51 60.37
N ALA A 12 -17.42 -1.04 59.18
CA ALA A 12 -17.83 0.33 58.82
C ALA A 12 -16.78 1.45 58.78
N ARG A 13 -16.72 2.13 57.63
CA ARG A 13 -17.41 3.42 57.38
C ARG A 13 -17.06 3.89 55.96
N THR A 14 -18.00 3.81 55.02
CA THR A 14 -18.79 4.96 54.53
C THR A 14 -17.99 5.90 53.63
N GLY A 15 -18.35 5.96 52.33
CA GLY A 15 -17.75 6.92 51.40
C GLY A 15 -18.22 6.76 49.95
N LEU A 16 -19.46 7.17 49.71
CA LEU A 16 -20.08 7.50 48.42
C LEU A 16 -19.16 8.36 47.53
N MET A 17 -18.87 7.94 46.30
CA MET A 17 -18.60 8.81 45.13
C MET A 17 -18.51 7.92 43.87
N ASP A 18 -19.60 7.86 43.12
CA ASP A 18 -19.63 7.38 41.74
C ASP A 18 -18.62 8.16 40.88
N LEU A 19 -17.73 7.48 40.16
CA LEU A 19 -17.14 8.03 38.94
C LEU A 19 -16.80 6.94 37.92
N LEU A 20 -17.68 6.84 36.94
CA LEU A 20 -17.51 6.16 35.66
C LEU A 20 -16.36 6.78 34.86
N VAL A 21 -15.38 5.98 34.44
CA VAL A 21 -14.55 6.26 33.24
C VAL A 21 -14.36 4.97 32.45
N LEU A 22 -15.13 4.84 31.38
CA LEU A 22 -14.92 3.87 30.31
C LEU A 22 -13.82 4.44 29.41
N LEU A 23 -12.65 3.80 29.33
CA LEU A 23 -11.62 4.13 28.33
C LEU A 23 -11.37 2.90 27.45
N VAL A 24 -12.08 2.90 26.33
CA VAL A 24 -11.77 2.14 25.12
C VAL A 24 -10.40 2.60 24.64
N GLY A 25 -9.43 1.69 24.55
CA GLY A 25 -8.13 1.93 23.95
C GLY A 25 -7.51 0.60 23.51
N ALA A 26 -7.05 0.38 22.28
CA ALA A 26 -6.93 1.26 21.13
C ALA A 26 -7.10 0.38 19.88
N ALA A 27 -7.92 0.83 18.92
CA ALA A 27 -7.68 0.44 17.54
C ALA A 27 -6.37 1.14 17.16
N ALA A 28 -5.28 0.38 17.07
CA ALA A 28 -4.08 0.85 16.41
C ALA A 28 -4.42 1.00 14.93
N SER A 29 -4.99 2.15 14.57
CA SER A 29 -4.85 2.65 13.22
C SER A 29 -3.35 2.85 13.03
N VAL A 30 -2.68 1.90 12.37
CA VAL A 30 -1.41 2.18 11.73
C VAL A 30 -1.72 3.18 10.63
N THR A 31 -1.88 4.44 10.99
CA THR A 31 -1.58 5.54 10.08
C THR A 31 -0.08 5.49 9.90
N ALA A 32 0.37 4.66 8.96
CA ALA A 32 1.68 4.79 8.37
C ALA A 32 1.74 6.22 7.86
N THR A 33 2.46 7.06 8.60
CA THR A 33 2.82 8.38 8.12
C THR A 33 3.69 8.10 6.89
N PRO A 34 3.38 8.62 5.70
CA PRO A 34 4.34 8.54 4.61
C PRO A 34 5.49 9.46 5.00
N THR A 35 6.45 8.92 5.75
CA THR A 35 7.85 9.29 5.54
C THR A 35 8.04 9.21 4.04
N SER A 36 8.48 10.30 3.39
CA SER A 36 8.88 10.33 1.99
C SER A 36 9.58 9.02 1.64
N ALA A 37 8.78 8.06 1.16
CA ALA A 37 9.23 6.69 1.03
C ALA A 37 10.10 6.72 -0.20
N GLN A 38 11.35 6.27 -0.11
CA GLN A 38 12.15 6.24 -1.33
C GLN A 38 11.43 5.31 -2.30
N VAL A 39 11.26 5.78 -3.53
CA VAL A 39 10.58 5.02 -4.57
C VAL A 39 11.63 4.26 -5.35
N THR A 40 11.50 2.94 -5.40
CA THR A 40 12.31 2.13 -6.31
C THR A 40 11.65 2.13 -7.69
N VAL A 41 12.39 2.57 -8.70
CA VAL A 41 11.92 2.58 -10.09
C VAL A 41 12.63 1.49 -10.90
N ARG A 42 11.87 0.71 -11.66
CA ARG A 42 12.38 -0.28 -12.63
C ARG A 42 11.82 0.02 -14.00
N PHE A 43 12.69 0.33 -14.95
CA PHE A 43 12.32 0.57 -16.35
C PHE A 43 12.50 -0.70 -17.18
N GLY A 44 11.69 -0.85 -18.23
CA GLY A 44 11.89 -1.90 -19.23
C GLY A 44 11.61 -3.31 -18.72
N VAL A 45 10.71 -3.48 -17.76
CA VAL A 45 10.33 -4.78 -17.23
C VAL A 45 9.52 -5.55 -18.28
N GLU A 46 10.08 -6.66 -18.75
CA GLU A 46 9.48 -7.52 -19.76
C GLU A 46 8.47 -8.50 -19.15
N THR A 47 7.31 -8.64 -19.78
CA THR A 47 6.26 -9.60 -19.42
C THR A 47 5.88 -10.44 -20.65
N PRO A 48 6.25 -11.73 -20.70
CA PRO A 48 5.85 -12.61 -21.81
C PRO A 48 4.37 -12.97 -21.70
N MET A 49 3.65 -12.83 -22.82
CA MET A 49 2.24 -13.20 -22.96
C MET A 49 2.10 -14.66 -23.41
N ARG A 50 0.87 -15.19 -23.34
CA ARG A 50 0.54 -16.57 -23.75
C ARG A 50 0.97 -16.95 -25.17
N ASP A 51 1.10 -15.96 -26.06
CA ASP A 51 1.46 -16.13 -27.47
C ASP A 51 2.95 -15.83 -27.74
N GLY A 52 3.75 -15.71 -26.68
CA GLY A 52 5.18 -15.42 -26.78
C GLY A 52 5.52 -13.95 -27.04
N THR A 53 4.53 -13.08 -27.26
CA THR A 53 4.80 -11.64 -27.38
C THR A 53 5.19 -11.06 -26.03
N VAL A 54 6.24 -10.24 -26.02
CA VAL A 54 6.70 -9.54 -24.81
C VAL A 54 6.07 -8.16 -24.76
N LEU A 55 5.43 -7.84 -23.63
CA LEU A 55 5.02 -6.48 -23.29
C LEU A 55 6.01 -5.85 -22.33
N VAL A 56 6.27 -4.56 -22.47
CA VAL A 56 7.28 -3.83 -21.68
C VAL A 56 6.58 -2.83 -20.76
N SER A 57 7.03 -2.78 -19.51
CA SER A 57 6.47 -1.93 -18.47
C SER A 57 7.53 -1.19 -17.66
N ASP A 58 7.19 -0.02 -17.14
CA ASP A 58 7.95 0.67 -16.11
C ASP A 58 7.17 0.59 -14.80
N MET A 59 7.89 0.41 -13.69
CA MET A 59 7.31 0.14 -12.37
C MET A 59 7.90 1.08 -11.32
N TRP A 60 7.03 1.68 -10.52
CA TRP A 60 7.37 2.46 -9.33
C TRP A 60 6.85 1.70 -8.12
N MET A 61 7.73 1.41 -7.18
CA MET A 61 7.40 0.58 -6.01
C MET A 61 7.73 1.34 -4.72
N PRO A 62 6.90 1.20 -3.68
CA PRO A 62 7.26 1.63 -2.33
C PRO A 62 8.50 0.88 -1.84
N GLU A 63 9.27 1.52 -0.94
CA GLU A 63 10.31 0.83 -0.18
C GLU A 63 9.73 -0.12 0.87
N GLY A 64 10.50 -1.16 1.20
CA GLY A 64 10.18 -2.16 2.22
C GLY A 64 9.68 -3.48 1.64
N ASP A 65 9.32 -4.39 2.55
CA ASP A 65 8.87 -5.73 2.21
C ASP A 65 7.35 -5.73 2.00
N GLY A 66 6.92 -6.18 0.82
CA GLY A 66 5.51 -6.28 0.44
C GLY A 66 4.74 -7.43 1.12
N PRO A 67 3.50 -7.73 0.68
CA PRO A 67 2.88 -7.29 -0.57
C PRO A 67 2.29 -5.88 -0.53
N PHE A 68 2.32 -5.20 -1.68
CA PHE A 68 1.72 -3.89 -1.87
C PHE A 68 0.50 -3.98 -2.79
N PRO A 69 -0.54 -3.14 -2.61
CA PRO A 69 -1.59 -2.97 -3.63
C PRO A 69 -1.00 -2.43 -4.93
N THR A 70 -1.51 -2.90 -6.07
CA THR A 70 -0.94 -2.59 -7.40
C THR A 70 -1.95 -1.91 -8.32
N ILE A 71 -1.52 -0.84 -8.98
CA ILE A 71 -2.24 -0.11 -10.03
C ILE A 71 -1.52 -0.36 -11.35
N LEU A 72 -2.22 -0.95 -12.32
CA LEU A 72 -1.73 -1.14 -13.69
C LEU A 72 -2.43 -0.18 -14.64
N VAL A 73 -1.65 0.59 -15.39
CA VAL A 73 -2.10 1.45 -16.48
C VAL A 73 -1.52 0.95 -17.79
N ARG A 74 -2.40 0.66 -18.75
CA ARG A 74 -2.00 0.23 -20.10
C ARG A 74 -2.13 1.40 -21.07
N ILE A 75 -1.02 1.76 -21.70
CA ILE A 75 -0.87 3.00 -22.47
C ILE A 75 -0.65 2.63 -23.94
N PRO A 76 -1.53 3.05 -24.87
CA PRO A 76 -1.32 2.83 -26.30
C PRO A 76 -0.50 3.94 -26.98
N TYR A 77 -0.09 4.94 -26.20
CA TYR A 77 0.60 6.16 -26.65
C TYR A 77 1.96 6.32 -25.96
N GLU A 78 2.79 5.27 -26.02
CA GLU A 78 4.17 5.22 -25.48
C GLU A 78 4.32 5.68 -24.02
N ARG A 79 4.67 4.75 -23.12
CA ARG A 79 4.85 5.01 -21.68
C ARG A 79 5.93 6.06 -21.36
N THR A 80 6.83 6.33 -22.30
CA THR A 80 7.94 7.29 -22.16
C THR A 80 7.60 8.72 -22.59
N LEU A 81 6.46 8.94 -23.27
CA LEU A 81 6.13 10.26 -23.80
C LEU A 81 5.79 11.26 -22.69
N GLN A 82 6.56 12.36 -22.65
CA GLN A 82 6.48 13.43 -21.64
C GLN A 82 5.53 14.58 -22.01
N VAL A 83 4.71 14.45 -23.06
CA VAL A 83 4.08 15.58 -23.77
C VAL A 83 2.85 16.21 -23.08
N VAL A 84 2.38 15.69 -21.93
CA VAL A 84 1.19 16.24 -21.24
C VAL A 84 1.48 16.47 -19.76
N PRO A 85 1.42 17.72 -19.24
CA PRO A 85 2.10 18.07 -17.98
C PRO A 85 1.47 17.55 -16.66
N ALA A 86 0.36 16.81 -16.65
CA ALA A 86 -0.33 16.45 -15.39
C ALA A 86 -0.60 14.95 -15.17
N ASN A 87 -0.61 14.11 -16.21
CA ASN A 87 -0.95 12.67 -16.10
C ASN A 87 0.22 11.75 -16.48
N LEU A 88 1.45 12.25 -16.30
CA LEU A 88 2.65 11.54 -16.77
C LEU A 88 2.94 10.31 -15.92
N PRO A 89 3.34 9.19 -16.55
CA PRO A 89 3.72 7.98 -15.84
C PRO A 89 4.73 8.19 -14.71
N PRO A 90 5.79 9.01 -14.86
CA PRO A 90 6.71 9.27 -13.74
C PRO A 90 6.06 10.01 -12.56
N VAL A 91 5.24 11.05 -12.83
CA VAL A 91 4.62 11.86 -11.76
C VAL A 91 3.63 11.02 -10.97
N MET A 92 2.76 10.29 -11.67
CA MET A 92 1.79 9.40 -11.03
C MET A 92 2.49 8.22 -10.35
N GLY A 93 3.52 7.65 -10.99
CA GLY A 93 4.31 6.57 -10.44
C GLY A 93 4.92 6.91 -9.09
N HIS A 94 5.58 8.08 -8.99
CA HIS A 94 6.11 8.56 -7.71
C HIS A 94 4.99 8.82 -6.70
N TYR A 95 3.94 9.54 -7.08
CA TYR A 95 2.83 9.86 -6.17
C TYR A 95 2.24 8.58 -5.55
N PHE A 96 1.87 7.59 -6.35
CA PHE A 96 1.25 6.37 -5.83
C PHE A 96 2.24 5.50 -5.04
N ALA A 97 3.50 5.41 -5.46
CA ALA A 97 4.53 4.66 -4.73
C ALA A 97 4.86 5.27 -3.37
N GLU A 98 4.93 6.60 -3.26
CA GLU A 98 5.08 7.30 -1.98
C GLU A 98 3.91 7.07 -1.02
N HIS A 99 2.73 6.67 -1.55
CA HIS A 99 1.53 6.36 -0.78
C HIS A 99 1.28 4.85 -0.62
N GLY A 100 2.30 4.01 -0.89
CA GLY A 100 2.24 2.57 -0.60
C GLY A 100 1.61 1.71 -1.71
N TYR A 101 1.47 2.23 -2.93
CA TYR A 101 0.98 1.48 -4.09
C TYR A 101 2.09 1.20 -5.09
N VAL A 102 2.17 -0.02 -5.63
CA VAL A 102 2.96 -0.26 -6.84
C VAL A 102 2.19 0.33 -8.01
N TRP A 103 2.85 1.18 -8.79
CA TRP A 103 2.27 1.78 -9.98
C TRP A 103 3.03 1.31 -11.22
N ILE A 104 2.31 0.82 -12.22
CA ILE A 104 2.88 0.19 -13.41
C ILE A 104 2.32 0.87 -14.66
N ALA A 105 3.20 1.41 -15.50
CA ALA A 105 2.86 1.80 -16.86
C ALA A 105 3.33 0.73 -17.84
N GLN A 106 2.41 0.17 -18.61
CA GLN A 106 2.71 -0.83 -19.62
C GLN A 106 2.36 -0.32 -21.01
N ASP A 107 3.27 -0.47 -21.95
CA ASP A 107 2.94 -0.26 -23.37
C ASP A 107 2.02 -1.37 -23.85
N THR A 108 0.91 -1.00 -24.48
CA THR A 108 0.05 -2.00 -25.14
C THR A 108 0.79 -2.70 -26.28
N ARG A 109 0.31 -3.89 -26.67
CA ARG A 109 0.84 -4.66 -27.79
C ARG A 109 1.04 -3.80 -29.05
N GLY A 110 2.21 -3.90 -29.67
CA GLY A 110 2.59 -3.17 -30.88
C GLY A 110 2.71 -1.65 -30.69
N ARG A 111 2.99 -1.19 -29.46
CA ARG A 111 3.26 0.21 -29.10
C ARG A 111 4.51 0.31 -28.25
N GLY A 112 5.19 1.45 -28.34
CA GLY A 112 6.45 1.69 -27.63
C GLY A 112 7.42 0.53 -27.80
N ASP A 113 7.94 0.01 -26.69
CA ASP A 113 8.89 -1.11 -26.70
C ASP A 113 8.19 -2.49 -26.69
N SER A 114 6.86 -2.53 -26.57
CA SER A 114 6.11 -3.79 -26.58
C SER A 114 6.06 -4.39 -27.98
N GLY A 115 6.31 -5.70 -28.05
CA GLY A 115 6.26 -6.45 -29.31
C GLY A 115 4.83 -6.66 -29.85
N GLY A 116 4.76 -7.36 -30.98
CA GLY A 116 3.52 -7.72 -31.66
C GLY A 116 2.97 -6.59 -32.54
N THR A 117 1.69 -6.71 -32.92
CA THR A 117 1.01 -5.76 -33.80
C THR A 117 -0.13 -5.08 -33.06
N PHE A 118 -0.23 -3.76 -33.19
CA PHE A 118 -1.34 -3.01 -32.61
C PHE A 118 -2.62 -3.22 -33.40
N THR A 119 -3.68 -3.58 -32.70
CA THR A 119 -5.06 -3.65 -33.21
C THR A 119 -5.95 -2.81 -32.32
N PHE A 120 -6.82 -2.01 -32.93
CA PHE A 120 -7.72 -1.15 -32.18
C PHE A 120 -8.87 -1.98 -31.57
N PHE A 121 -8.90 -2.09 -30.24
CA PHE A 121 -9.95 -2.73 -29.42
C PHE A 121 -10.24 -4.24 -29.65
N GLN A 122 -9.28 -5.00 -30.20
CA GLN A 122 -9.40 -6.46 -30.33
C GLN A 122 -8.72 -7.23 -29.20
#